data_AF-A0A0B7NCR0-F1
#
_entry.id   AF-A0A0B7NCR0-F1
#
_cell.length_a   1.000
_cell.length_b   1.000
_cell.length_c   1.000
_cell.angle_alpha   90.00
_cell.angle_beta   90.00
_cell.angle_gamma   90.00
#
_symmetry.space_group_name_H-M   'P 1'
#
loop_
_entity.id
_entity.type
_entity.pdbx_description
1 polymer ?
#
loop_
_entity_poly.entity_id
_entity_poly.type
_entity_poly.pdbx_seq_one_letter_code
_entity_poly.pdbx_strand_id
1 'polypeptide(L)'
;MGTRPHYDWSPSESLTELMNLDTPLHTTAPLSDSERKTIIESCPPIAHLDYKAPVTIPSAEKMMNKGQRIEDSSLKQLQYSLSAVYRPLDILCLEIISSESGNPNLERYCAMLRDIRKLLLHAGSSMTHIRNNIALRTVNPSFSLKSDNKVKYTLPLDEFQNTLIQQTAARNATRDATINKRQPLWLKLPLERS
;
A
#
# COMPACT_ATOMS: atom_id res chain seq x y z
N MET A 1 15.03 -9.95 -29.88
CA MET A 1 15.37 -10.17 -28.45
C MET A 1 16.64 -9.40 -28.16
N GLY A 2 16.56 -8.11 -27.86
CA GLY A 2 17.72 -7.33 -27.44
C GLY A 2 17.78 -7.30 -25.92
N THR A 3 18.79 -7.90 -25.31
CA THR A 3 19.07 -7.72 -23.89
C THR A 3 19.54 -6.28 -23.70
N ARG A 4 18.70 -5.45 -23.07
CA ARG A 4 19.06 -4.08 -22.70
C ARG A 4 20.36 -4.16 -21.87
N PRO A 5 21.43 -3.43 -22.23
CA PRO A 5 22.63 -3.40 -21.43
C PRO A 5 22.26 -3.00 -19.99
N HIS A 6 22.55 -3.88 -19.05
CA HIS A 6 22.40 -3.57 -17.63
C HIS A 6 23.67 -2.87 -17.21
N TYR A 7 23.57 -1.57 -16.94
CA TYR A 7 24.63 -0.84 -16.30
C TYR A 7 24.25 -0.66 -14.84
N ASP A 8 25.02 -1.30 -13.96
CA ASP A 8 24.92 -1.08 -12.52
C ASP A 8 25.82 0.10 -12.17
N TRP A 9 25.22 1.09 -11.52
CA TRP A 9 25.93 2.25 -10.99
C TRP A 9 25.97 2.12 -9.47
N SER A 10 27.11 2.51 -8.87
CA SER A 10 27.24 2.58 -7.42
C SER A 10 27.09 4.02 -6.95
N PRO A 11 26.26 4.31 -5.93
CA PRO A 11 26.14 5.65 -5.39
C PRO A 11 27.41 6.08 -4.66
N SER A 12 27.70 7.38 -4.66
CA SER A 12 28.72 7.95 -3.78
C SER A 12 28.26 7.87 -2.32
N GLU A 13 29.20 7.86 -1.37
CA GLU A 13 28.90 7.87 0.07
C GLU A 13 28.00 9.05 0.46
N SER A 14 28.29 10.23 -0.07
CA SER A 14 27.48 11.44 0.13
C SER A 14 26.03 11.29 -0.34
N LEU A 15 25.81 10.58 -1.44
CA LEU A 15 24.46 10.37 -1.97
C LEU A 15 23.73 9.28 -1.18
N THR A 16 24.45 8.25 -0.75
CA THR A 16 23.94 7.20 0.13
C THR A 16 23.45 7.78 1.44
N GLU A 17 24.26 8.62 2.10
CA GLU A 17 23.89 9.28 3.35
C GLU A 17 22.72 10.24 3.15
N LEU A 18 22.76 11.09 2.11
CA LEU A 18 21.70 12.07 1.86
C LEU A 18 20.33 11.43 1.60
N MET A 19 20.30 10.34 0.84
CA MET A 19 19.06 9.69 0.39
C MET A 19 18.70 8.44 1.21
N ASN A 20 19.51 8.08 2.22
CA ASN A 20 19.40 6.86 3.01
C ASN A 20 19.33 5.59 2.13
N LEU A 21 20.22 5.47 1.13
CA LEU A 21 20.17 4.38 0.14
C LEU A 21 20.53 2.99 0.71
N ASP A 22 21.08 2.97 1.91
CA ASP A 22 21.34 1.79 2.74
C ASP A 22 20.08 1.26 3.45
N THR A 23 18.99 2.05 3.48
CA THR A 23 17.72 1.64 4.07
C THR A 23 16.97 0.63 3.18
N PRO A 24 16.50 -0.51 3.71
CA PRO A 24 15.76 -1.50 2.93
C PRO A 24 14.43 -0.97 2.33
N LEU A 25 14.27 -1.01 1.01
CA LEU A 25 13.12 -0.40 0.31
C LEU A 25 11.71 -0.90 0.71
N HIS A 26 11.59 -2.12 1.26
CA HIS A 26 10.30 -2.78 1.48
C HIS A 26 10.03 -3.17 2.93
N THR A 27 11.01 -3.04 3.81
CA THR A 27 10.93 -3.50 5.21
C THR A 27 11.15 -2.39 6.23
N THR A 28 11.25 -1.13 5.79
CA THR A 28 11.26 0.03 6.68
C THR A 28 9.93 0.16 7.41
N ALA A 29 9.99 0.58 8.67
CA ALA A 29 8.81 0.95 9.43
C ALA A 29 8.07 2.13 8.76
N PRO A 30 6.74 2.15 8.76
CA PRO A 30 5.98 3.31 8.30
C PRO A 30 6.31 4.55 9.14
N LEU A 31 6.35 5.72 8.50
CA LEU A 31 6.47 7.00 9.20
C LEU A 31 5.30 7.20 10.17
N SER A 32 5.56 7.85 11.31
CA SER A 32 4.49 8.29 12.20
C SER A 32 3.64 9.38 11.54
N ASP A 33 2.39 9.54 11.99
CA ASP A 33 1.49 10.57 11.47
C ASP A 33 2.05 11.99 11.69
N SER A 34 2.76 12.22 12.80
CA SER A 34 3.41 13.50 13.10
C SER A 34 4.57 13.80 12.16
N GLU A 35 5.47 12.84 11.94
CA GLU A 35 6.61 13.02 11.02
C GLU A 35 6.12 13.28 9.60
N ARG A 36 5.17 12.48 9.13
CA ARG A 36 4.55 12.66 7.81
C ARG A 36 3.92 14.05 7.69
N LYS A 37 3.21 14.51 8.72
CA LYS A 37 2.60 15.85 8.73
C LYS A 37 3.66 16.95 8.62
N THR A 38 4.74 16.86 9.41
CA THR A 38 5.86 17.81 9.35
C THR A 38 6.47 17.90 7.95
N ILE A 39 6.68 16.76 7.28
CA ILE A 39 7.21 16.73 5.90
C ILE A 39 6.25 17.38 4.90
N ILE A 40 4.94 17.18 5.04
CA ILE A 40 3.95 17.78 4.12
C ILE A 40 3.83 19.30 4.35
N GLU A 41 3.88 19.74 5.61
CA GLU A 41 3.69 21.14 6.00
C GLU A 41 4.93 22.00 5.73
N SER A 42 6.12 21.40 5.58
CA SER A 42 7.32 22.12 5.12
C SER A 42 7.21 22.60 3.66
N CYS A 43 6.25 22.04 2.91
CA CYS A 43 6.03 22.33 1.50
C CYS A 43 4.76 23.17 1.30
N PRO A 44 4.84 24.41 0.75
CA PRO A 44 3.66 25.20 0.44
C PRO A 44 2.66 24.46 -0.47
N PRO A 45 1.34 24.63 -0.26
CA PRO A 45 0.34 24.03 -1.13
C PRO A 45 0.30 24.74 -2.49
N ILE A 46 0.13 23.97 -3.56
CA ILE A 46 -0.13 24.51 -4.90
C ILE A 46 -1.62 24.84 -5.02
N ALA A 47 -1.92 26.06 -5.48
CA ALA A 47 -3.29 26.48 -5.73
C ALA A 47 -4.01 25.50 -6.68
N HIS A 48 -5.28 25.21 -6.38
CA HIS A 48 -6.15 24.36 -7.21
C HIS A 48 -5.82 22.85 -7.23
N LEU A 49 -4.81 22.37 -6.49
CA LEU A 49 -4.57 20.94 -6.30
C LEU A 49 -5.18 20.44 -4.98
N ASP A 50 -6.00 19.39 -5.07
CA ASP A 50 -6.48 18.65 -3.90
C ASP A 50 -5.63 17.39 -3.70
N TYR A 51 -4.99 17.32 -2.54
CA TYR A 51 -4.13 16.19 -2.13
C TYR A 51 -4.90 15.19 -1.29
N LYS A 52 -6.21 15.35 -1.11
CA LYS A 52 -7.02 14.41 -0.32
C LYS A 52 -7.35 13.17 -1.13
N ALA A 53 -7.31 12.01 -0.47
CA ALA A 53 -7.81 10.78 -1.06
C ALA A 53 -9.35 10.89 -1.26
N PRO A 54 -9.89 10.42 -2.40
CA PRO A 54 -11.32 10.44 -2.64
C PRO A 54 -12.08 9.59 -1.62
N VAL A 55 -13.31 9.99 -1.30
CA VAL A 55 -14.18 9.25 -0.39
C VAL A 55 -14.97 8.19 -1.15
N THR A 56 -15.21 7.06 -0.50
CA THR A 56 -16.08 6.00 -1.00
C THR A 56 -17.53 6.50 -1.03
N ILE A 57 -18.32 6.07 -2.02
CA ILE A 57 -19.72 6.48 -2.14
C ILE A 57 -20.50 6.00 -0.91
N PRO A 58 -21.24 6.87 -0.19
CA PRO A 58 -21.88 6.50 1.07
C PRO A 58 -22.87 5.33 0.98
N SER A 59 -23.58 5.19 -0.14
CA SER A 59 -24.50 4.05 -0.36
C SER A 59 -23.75 2.73 -0.44
N ALA A 60 -22.61 2.69 -1.14
CA ALA A 60 -21.77 1.49 -1.22
C ALA A 60 -21.11 1.18 0.14
N GLU A 61 -20.58 2.19 0.82
CA GLU A 61 -19.94 2.04 2.14
C GLU A 61 -20.90 1.41 3.18
N LYS A 62 -22.17 1.84 3.20
CA LYS A 62 -23.21 1.26 4.07
C LYS A 62 -23.43 -0.23 3.80
N MET A 63 -23.33 -0.64 2.55
CA MET A 63 -23.53 -2.03 2.13
C MET A 63 -22.28 -2.90 2.33
N MET A 64 -21.08 -2.30 2.49
CA MET A 64 -19.84 -3.05 2.64
C MET A 64 -19.84 -3.88 3.92
N ASN A 65 -19.40 -5.14 3.81
CA ASN A 65 -19.14 -5.96 4.98
C ASN A 65 -17.86 -5.50 5.72
N LYS A 66 -17.61 -6.04 6.92
CA LYS A 66 -16.46 -5.64 7.76
C LYS A 66 -15.12 -5.79 7.03
N GLY A 67 -14.92 -6.86 6.27
CA GLY A 67 -13.68 -7.10 5.52
C GLY A 67 -13.47 -6.05 4.42
N GLN A 68 -14.51 -5.80 3.62
CA GLN A 68 -14.50 -4.80 2.55
C GLN A 68 -14.20 -3.39 3.08
N ARG A 69 -14.77 -3.01 4.23
CA ARG A 69 -14.50 -1.71 4.87
C ARG A 69 -13.04 -1.58 5.32
N ILE A 70 -12.47 -2.64 5.88
CA ILE A 70 -11.06 -2.65 6.29
C ILE A 70 -10.16 -2.52 5.06
N GLU A 71 -10.44 -3.27 4.00
CA GLU A 71 -9.68 -3.22 2.75
C GLU A 71 -9.75 -1.83 2.08
N ASP A 72 -10.95 -1.28 1.92
CA ASP A 72 -11.15 0.08 1.36
C ASP A 72 -10.45 1.15 2.21
N SER A 73 -10.54 1.04 3.55
CA SER A 73 -9.86 1.95 4.46
C SER A 73 -8.34 1.86 4.33
N SER A 74 -7.77 0.65 4.22
CA SER A 74 -6.33 0.47 4.00
C SER A 74 -5.87 1.09 2.69
N LEU A 75 -6.62 0.90 1.60
CA LEU A 75 -6.31 1.52 0.31
C LEU A 75 -6.43 3.05 0.37
N LYS A 76 -7.44 3.58 1.06
CA LYS A 76 -7.60 5.03 1.28
C LYS A 76 -6.41 5.60 2.05
N GLN A 77 -5.91 4.90 3.07
CA GLN A 77 -4.72 5.32 3.81
C GLN A 77 -3.47 5.30 2.95
N LEU A 78 -3.27 4.27 2.11
CA LEU A 78 -2.16 4.25 1.15
C LEU A 78 -2.24 5.39 0.14
N GLN A 79 -3.43 5.74 -0.36
CA GLN A 79 -3.62 6.88 -1.25
C GLN A 79 -3.29 8.20 -0.56
N TYR A 80 -3.68 8.35 0.70
CA TYR A 80 -3.34 9.53 1.50
C TYR A 80 -1.83 9.64 1.77
N SER A 81 -1.17 8.52 2.09
CA SER A 81 0.29 8.49 2.21
C SER A 81 1.00 8.82 0.90
N LEU A 82 0.49 8.31 -0.23
CA LEU A 82 1.03 8.61 -1.55
C LEU A 82 0.84 10.09 -1.92
N SER A 83 -0.27 10.70 -1.53
CA SER A 83 -0.55 12.09 -1.89
C SER A 83 0.40 13.09 -1.22
N ALA A 84 1.00 12.71 -0.10
CA ALA A 84 2.05 13.45 0.58
C ALA A 84 3.27 13.70 -0.32
N VAL A 85 3.58 12.77 -1.23
CA VAL A 85 4.78 12.81 -2.09
C VAL A 85 4.65 13.89 -3.17
N TYR A 86 3.44 14.20 -3.63
CA TYR A 86 3.25 15.13 -4.74
C TYR A 86 3.70 16.55 -4.41
N ARG A 87 3.53 17.02 -3.18
CA ARG A 87 3.90 18.40 -2.82
C ARG A 87 5.41 18.64 -2.89
N PRO A 88 6.28 17.89 -2.19
CA PRO A 88 7.72 18.03 -2.34
C PRO A 88 8.17 17.86 -3.79
N LEU A 89 7.60 16.91 -4.53
CA LEU A 89 7.97 16.65 -5.92
C LEU A 89 7.63 17.84 -6.84
N ASP A 90 6.46 18.44 -6.67
CA ASP A 90 6.03 19.56 -7.50
C ASP A 90 6.83 20.83 -7.21
N ILE A 91 7.19 21.06 -5.94
CA ILE A 91 8.07 22.17 -5.53
C ILE A 91 9.48 21.96 -6.08
N LEU A 92 10.04 20.76 -5.95
CA LEU A 92 11.34 20.43 -6.52
C LEU A 92 11.38 20.71 -8.03
N CYS A 93 10.31 20.35 -8.74
CA CYS A 93 10.18 20.65 -10.17
C CYS A 93 10.19 22.16 -10.44
N LEU A 94 9.45 22.95 -9.67
CA LEU A 94 9.44 24.42 -9.76
C LEU A 94 10.84 25.01 -9.51
N GLU A 95 11.52 24.56 -8.46
CA GLU A 95 12.84 25.06 -8.06
C GLU A 95 13.90 24.78 -9.13
N ILE A 96 13.91 23.57 -9.69
CA ILE A 96 14.83 23.18 -10.78
C ILE A 96 14.59 24.03 -12.02
N ILE A 97 13.33 24.18 -12.44
CA ILE A 97 12.98 24.98 -13.64
C ILE A 97 13.36 26.46 -13.44
N SER A 98 13.16 26.99 -12.23
CA SER A 98 13.41 28.39 -11.93
C SER A 98 14.91 28.72 -11.76
N SER A 99 15.69 27.79 -11.20
CA SER A 99 17.08 28.05 -10.81
C SER A 99 18.10 27.64 -11.88
N GLU A 100 17.75 26.75 -12.81
CA GLU A 100 18.70 26.13 -13.74
C GLU A 100 18.44 26.43 -15.21
N SER A 101 17.94 27.63 -15.55
CA SER A 101 17.59 28.01 -16.93
C SER A 101 18.72 27.88 -17.98
N GLY A 102 19.99 27.77 -17.55
CA GLY A 102 21.16 27.53 -18.41
C GLY A 102 21.73 26.11 -18.38
N ASN A 103 21.13 25.17 -17.65
CA ASN A 103 21.67 23.81 -17.53
C ASN A 103 21.32 22.97 -18.78
N PRO A 104 22.31 22.42 -19.52
CA PRO A 104 22.04 21.58 -20.69
C PRO A 104 21.30 20.27 -20.36
N ASN A 105 21.29 19.86 -19.09
CA ASN A 105 20.59 18.65 -18.62
C ASN A 105 19.16 18.93 -18.14
N LEU A 106 18.70 20.18 -18.12
CA LEU A 106 17.39 20.55 -17.56
C LEU A 106 16.25 19.73 -18.17
N GLU A 107 16.24 19.56 -19.49
CA GLU A 107 15.23 18.77 -20.19
C GLU A 107 15.19 17.32 -19.69
N ARG A 108 16.36 16.71 -19.48
CA ARG A 108 16.48 15.34 -18.96
C ARG A 108 15.95 15.25 -17.53
N TYR A 109 16.27 16.22 -16.67
CA TYR A 109 15.78 16.26 -15.28
C TYR A 109 14.25 16.41 -15.24
N CYS A 110 13.70 17.35 -16.02
CA CYS A 110 12.25 17.51 -16.14
C CYS A 110 11.56 16.26 -16.68
N ALA A 111 12.19 15.53 -17.61
CA ALA A 111 11.66 14.26 -18.10
C ALA A 111 11.59 13.21 -16.98
N MET A 112 12.65 13.05 -16.19
CA MET A 112 12.67 12.12 -15.06
C MET A 112 11.61 12.48 -14.00
N LEU A 113 11.48 13.76 -13.63
CA LEU A 113 10.47 14.23 -12.68
C LEU A 113 9.04 13.99 -13.18
N ARG A 114 8.79 14.23 -14.47
CA ARG A 114 7.49 13.95 -15.10
C ARG A 114 7.17 12.46 -15.08
N ASP A 115 8.15 11.60 -15.35
CA ASP A 115 7.95 10.15 -15.32
C ASP A 115 7.70 9.64 -13.89
N ILE A 116 8.42 10.15 -12.89
CA ILE A 116 8.17 9.88 -11.47
C ILE A 116 6.73 10.29 -11.12
N ARG A 117 6.33 11.52 -11.44
CA ARG A 117 4.96 12.01 -11.17
C ARG A 117 3.91 11.13 -11.85
N LYS A 118 4.13 10.71 -13.09
CA LYS A 118 3.23 9.82 -13.85
C LYS A 118 3.08 8.44 -13.19
N LEU A 119 4.17 7.86 -12.69
CA LEU A 119 4.15 6.58 -11.99
C LEU A 119 3.40 6.68 -10.66
N LEU A 120 3.59 7.77 -9.90
CA LEU A 120 2.83 8.03 -8.68
C LEU A 120 1.33 8.18 -8.99
N LEU A 121 0.97 8.96 -10.00
CA LEU A 121 -0.43 9.11 -10.44
C LEU A 121 -1.04 7.77 -10.85
N HIS A 122 -0.27 6.92 -11.53
CA HIS A 122 -0.70 5.56 -11.88
C HIS A 122 -0.96 4.70 -10.63
N ALA A 123 -0.08 4.73 -9.62
CA ALA A 123 -0.30 4.02 -8.36
C ALA A 123 -1.56 4.53 -7.63
N GLY A 124 -1.75 5.84 -7.58
CA GLY A 124 -2.96 6.48 -7.04
C GLY A 124 -4.23 6.02 -7.75
N SER A 125 -4.23 6.04 -9.09
CA SER A 125 -5.33 5.58 -9.93
C SER A 125 -5.63 4.09 -9.76
N SER A 126 -4.59 3.26 -9.64
CA SER A 126 -4.74 1.82 -9.41
C SER A 126 -5.43 1.54 -8.08
N MET A 127 -5.07 2.26 -7.02
CA MET A 127 -5.77 2.17 -5.73
C MET A 127 -7.24 2.60 -5.86
N THR A 128 -7.54 3.71 -6.57
CA THR A 128 -8.92 4.16 -6.81
C THR A 128 -9.72 3.10 -7.56
N HIS A 129 -9.12 2.48 -8.58
CA HIS A 129 -9.74 1.41 -9.35
C HIS A 129 -10.10 0.20 -8.47
N ILE A 130 -9.21 -0.21 -7.56
CA ILE A 130 -9.48 -1.31 -6.63
C ILE A 130 -10.62 -0.94 -5.67
N ARG A 131 -10.59 0.27 -5.09
CA ARG A 131 -11.65 0.75 -4.19
C ARG A 131 -13.02 0.79 -4.88
N ASN A 132 -13.06 1.24 -6.13
CA ASN A 132 -14.28 1.21 -6.96
C ASN A 132 -14.76 -0.22 -7.22
N ASN A 133 -13.84 -1.16 -7.48
CA ASN A 133 -14.18 -2.57 -7.63
C ASN A 133 -14.78 -3.16 -6.34
N ILE A 134 -14.25 -2.83 -5.17
CA ILE A 134 -14.82 -3.24 -3.87
C ILE A 134 -16.25 -2.71 -3.76
N ALA A 135 -16.44 -1.39 -3.97
CA ALA A 135 -17.75 -0.75 -3.89
C ALA A 135 -18.78 -1.36 -4.86
N LEU A 136 -18.38 -1.68 -6.09
CA LEU A 136 -19.27 -2.29 -7.08
C LEU A 136 -19.59 -3.75 -6.75
N ARG A 137 -18.61 -4.52 -6.26
CA ARG A 137 -18.82 -5.92 -5.83
C ARG A 137 -19.72 -6.05 -4.61
N THR A 138 -19.77 -5.02 -3.77
CA THR A 138 -20.72 -4.94 -2.67
C THR A 138 -22.17 -4.89 -3.16
N VAL A 139 -22.43 -4.25 -4.31
CA VAL A 139 -23.79 -4.17 -4.90
C VAL A 139 -24.08 -5.37 -5.80
N ASN A 140 -23.09 -5.79 -6.61
CA ASN A 140 -23.18 -6.95 -7.48
C ASN A 140 -21.90 -7.81 -7.37
N PRO A 141 -21.93 -8.92 -6.60
CA PRO A 141 -20.76 -9.76 -6.39
C PRO A 141 -20.11 -10.33 -7.66
N SER A 142 -20.86 -10.46 -8.76
CA SER A 142 -20.35 -10.95 -10.05
C SER A 142 -19.65 -9.85 -10.87
N PHE A 143 -19.61 -8.61 -10.38
CA PHE A 143 -19.02 -7.49 -11.09
C PHE A 143 -17.49 -7.54 -11.11
N SER A 144 -16.91 -7.25 -12.27
CA SER A 144 -15.47 -7.13 -12.47
C SER A 144 -15.17 -5.98 -13.42
N LEU A 145 -14.58 -4.89 -12.93
CA LEU A 145 -14.03 -3.85 -13.78
C LEU A 145 -12.71 -4.38 -14.34
N LYS A 146 -12.68 -4.69 -15.64
CA LYS A 146 -11.47 -5.22 -16.29
C LYS A 146 -10.40 -4.12 -16.33
N SER A 147 -9.22 -4.40 -15.79
CA SER A 147 -7.98 -3.70 -16.12
C SER A 147 -7.20 -4.52 -17.14
N ASP A 148 -6.58 -3.87 -18.12
CA ASP A 148 -6.02 -4.52 -19.32
C ASP A 148 -4.68 -5.27 -19.07
N ASN A 149 -4.39 -5.66 -17.82
CA ASN A 149 -3.11 -6.22 -17.43
C ASN A 149 -3.18 -7.75 -17.21
N LYS A 150 -2.37 -8.48 -17.97
CA LYS A 150 -2.05 -9.90 -17.74
C LYS A 150 -1.54 -10.08 -16.31
N VAL A 151 -2.29 -10.81 -15.49
CA VAL A 151 -2.06 -10.96 -14.05
C VAL A 151 -0.77 -11.73 -13.78
N LYS A 152 0.16 -11.11 -13.06
CA LYS A 152 1.15 -11.79 -12.20
C LYS A 152 0.71 -11.54 -10.76
N TYR A 153 0.41 -12.60 -10.01
CA TYR A 153 -0.07 -12.50 -8.64
C TYR A 153 1.00 -11.87 -7.73
N THR A 154 0.59 -11.01 -6.79
CA THR A 154 1.46 -10.38 -5.80
C THR A 154 1.94 -11.35 -4.71
N LEU A 155 1.23 -12.47 -4.54
CA LEU A 155 1.58 -13.59 -3.68
C LEU A 155 1.31 -14.89 -4.45
N PRO A 156 2.25 -15.84 -4.54
CA PRO A 156 2.02 -17.16 -5.10
C PRO A 156 0.81 -17.85 -4.44
N LEU A 157 -0.04 -18.50 -5.24
CA LEU A 157 -1.33 -19.07 -4.79
C LEU A 157 -1.14 -20.11 -3.67
N ASP A 158 -0.06 -20.87 -3.72
CA ASP A 158 0.37 -21.84 -2.73
C ASP A 158 0.71 -21.18 -1.39
N GLU A 159 1.41 -20.05 -1.41
CA GLU A 159 1.76 -19.30 -0.21
C GLU A 159 0.53 -18.67 0.44
N PHE A 160 -0.45 -18.22 -0.35
CA PHE A 160 -1.73 -17.73 0.14
C PHE A 160 -2.55 -18.83 0.82
N GLN A 161 -2.65 -20.01 0.20
CA GLN A 161 -3.39 -21.15 0.75
C GLN A 161 -2.75 -21.68 2.04
N ASN A 162 -1.43 -21.79 2.09
CA ASN A 162 -0.70 -22.21 3.29
C ASN A 162 -0.93 -21.24 4.46
N THR A 163 -0.91 -19.93 4.20
CA THR A 163 -1.18 -18.91 5.22
C THR A 163 -2.58 -19.04 5.81
N LEU A 164 -3.60 -19.30 4.97
CA LEU A 164 -4.98 -19.53 5.43
C LEU A 164 -5.13 -20.80 6.28
N ILE A 165 -4.46 -21.88 5.90
CA ILE A 165 -4.45 -23.14 6.65
C ILE A 165 -3.81 -22.91 8.03
N GLN A 166 -2.68 -22.22 8.10
CA GLN A 166 -1.98 -21.94 9.35
C GLN A 166 -2.81 -21.06 10.30
N GLN A 167 -3.44 -20.00 9.80
CA GLN A 167 -4.32 -19.16 10.64
C GLN A 167 -5.54 -19.91 11.16
N THR A 168 -6.14 -20.77 10.32
CA THR A 168 -7.31 -21.57 10.70
C THR A 168 -6.92 -22.62 11.74
N ALA A 169 -5.78 -23.29 11.57
CA ALA A 169 -5.24 -24.26 12.53
C ALA A 169 -4.90 -23.60 13.87
N ALA A 170 -4.24 -22.44 13.86
CA ALA A 170 -3.92 -21.69 15.08
C ALA A 170 -5.19 -21.27 15.83
N ARG A 171 -6.22 -20.80 15.12
CA ARG A 171 -7.50 -20.42 15.72
C ARG A 171 -8.24 -21.60 16.33
N ASN A 172 -8.22 -22.76 15.67
CA ASN A 172 -8.83 -23.99 16.19
C ASN A 172 -8.08 -24.50 17.43
N ALA A 173 -6.75 -24.57 17.39
CA ALA A 173 -5.93 -24.97 18.53
C ALA A 173 -6.14 -24.05 19.75
N THR A 174 -6.25 -22.74 19.52
CA THR A 174 -6.53 -21.78 20.59
C THR A 174 -7.90 -22.01 21.21
N ARG A 175 -8.93 -22.28 20.40
CA ARG A 175 -10.29 -22.59 20.84
C ARG A 175 -10.35 -23.90 21.64
N ASP A 176 -9.70 -24.95 21.15
CA ASP A 176 -9.69 -26.26 21.80
C ASP A 176 -8.95 -26.22 23.15
N ALA A 177 -7.86 -25.46 23.22
CA ALA A 177 -7.14 -25.19 24.48
C ALA A 177 -7.99 -24.38 25.48
N THR A 178 -8.88 -23.50 25.02
CA THR A 178 -9.80 -22.76 25.92
C THR A 178 -10.95 -23.63 26.40
N ILE A 179 -11.45 -24.54 25.57
CA ILE A 179 -12.52 -25.49 25.92
C ILE A 179 -12.03 -26.53 26.93
N ASN A 180 -10.83 -27.09 26.73
CA ASN A 180 -10.26 -28.10 27.64
C ASN A 180 -9.94 -27.55 29.03
N LYS A 181 -9.68 -26.25 29.19
CA LYS A 181 -9.52 -25.62 30.52
C LYS A 181 -10.84 -25.46 31.29
N ARG A 182 -12.00 -25.64 30.66
CA ARG A 182 -13.33 -25.48 31.28
C ARG A 182 -14.02 -26.80 31.64
N GLN A 183 -13.41 -27.96 31.37
CA GLN A 183 -13.96 -29.25 31.80
C GLN A 183 -13.66 -29.49 33.29
N PRO A 184 -14.67 -29.68 34.17
CA PRO A 184 -14.44 -30.03 35.57
C PRO A 184 -13.86 -31.45 35.68
N LEU A 185 -12.88 -31.62 36.57
CA LEU A 185 -12.12 -32.88 36.79
C LEU A 185 -12.96 -34.11 37.21
N TRP A 186 -14.26 -33.98 37.44
CA TRP A 186 -15.12 -35.04 37.99
C TRP A 186 -15.64 -36.06 36.96
N LEU A 187 -15.37 -35.87 35.66
CA LEU A 187 -15.79 -36.80 34.59
C LEU A 187 -14.75 -37.89 34.24
N LYS A 188 -13.64 -38.00 34.98
CA LYS A 188 -12.57 -39.00 34.74
C LYS A 188 -12.39 -40.00 35.88
N LEU A 189 -13.45 -40.68 36.32
CA LEU A 189 -13.32 -41.88 37.14
C LEU A 189 -14.16 -43.02 36.54
N PRO A 190 -13.56 -44.17 36.15
CA PRO A 190 -14.33 -45.32 35.70
C PRO A 190 -15.00 -45.99 36.91
N LEU A 191 -16.33 -46.15 36.82
CA LEU A 191 -17.11 -47.00 37.71
C LEU A 191 -16.76 -48.46 37.43
N GLU A 192 -15.87 -49.03 38.25
CA GLU A 192 -15.85 -50.48 38.47
C GLU A 192 -17.08 -50.84 39.32
N ARG A 193 -17.97 -51.67 38.76
CA ARG A 193 -18.91 -52.46 39.56
C ARG A 193 -19.02 -53.87 39.00
N SER A 194 -18.46 -54.76 39.84
CA SER A 194 -18.89 -56.12 40.18
C SER A 194 -18.81 -57.20 39.12
#